data_AF-A0A0G4KI35-F1
#
_entry.id   AF-A0A0G4KI35-F1
#
_cell.length_a   1.000
_cell.length_b   1.000
_cell.length_c   1.000
_cell.angle_alpha   90.00
_cell.angle_beta   90.00
_cell.angle_gamma   90.00
#
_symmetry.space_group_name_H-M   'P 1'
#
loop_
_entity.id
_entity.type
_entity.pdbx_description
1 polymer ?
#
loop_
_entity_poly.entity_id
_entity_poly.type
_entity_poly.pdbx_seq_one_letter_code
_entity_poly.pdbx_strand_id
1 'polypeptide(L)' 'MRFAFETAQNRPRKLLTVVTKSNAQRNGMVLWDEVAAIVAKDFPDVTVDKMLVDAMTTRMVLKPETLD' A
#
# COMPACT_ATOMS: atom_id res chain seq x y z
N MET A 1 -8.10 -2.37 5.41
CA MET A 1 -6.87 -1.57 5.65
C MET A 1 -6.09 -2.08 6.87
N ARG A 2 -6.60 -1.97 8.11
CA ARG A 2 -5.90 -2.46 9.32
C ARG A 2 -5.34 -3.88 9.22
N PHE A 3 -6.14 -4.83 8.73
CA PHE A 3 -5.71 -6.20 8.48
C PHE A 3 -4.42 -6.32 7.62
N ALA A 4 -4.28 -5.49 6.58
CA ALA A 4 -3.09 -5.49 5.73
C ALA A 4 -1.85 -4.98 6.49
N PHE A 5 -2.03 -3.98 7.36
CA PHE A 5 -0.96 -3.49 8.24
C PHE A 5 -0.55 -4.53 9.27
N GLU A 6 -1.50 -5.20 9.94
CA GLU A 6 -1.22 -6.29 10.87
C GLU A 6 -0.51 -7.46 10.18
N THR A 7 -0.92 -7.76 8.94
CA THR A 7 -0.26 -8.80 8.14
C THR A 7 1.18 -8.40 7.81
N ALA A 8 1.41 -7.18 7.32
CA ALA A 8 2.74 -6.68 7.00
C ALA A 8 3.64 -6.61 8.25
N GLN A 9 3.12 -6.14 9.39
CA GLN A 9 3.86 -6.05 10.65
C GLN A 9 4.39 -7.42 11.12
N ASN A 10 3.69 -8.51 10.79
CA ASN A 10 4.09 -9.87 11.11
C ASN A 10 5.06 -10.50 10.09
N ARG A 11 5.35 -9.83 8.97
CA ARG A 11 6.32 -10.30 7.98
C ARG A 11 7.73 -9.75 8.28
N PRO A 12 8.81 -10.45 7.92
CA PRO A 12 10.18 -10.00 8.21
C PRO A 12 10.52 -8.63 7.62
N ARG A 13 9.98 -8.29 6.45
CA ARG A 13 10.27 -7.02 5.76
C ARG A 13 9.45 -5.85 6.27
N LYS A 14 8.33 -6.10 6.95
CA LYS A 14 7.38 -5.08 7.44
C LYS A 14 7.07 -4.01 6.38
N LEU A 15 6.74 -4.44 5.16
CA LEU A 15 6.56 -3.55 4.03
C LEU A 15 5.14 -3.72 3.46
N LEU A 16 4.40 -2.61 3.35
CA LEU A 16 3.08 -2.57 2.75
C LEU A 16 3.06 -1.56 1.60
N THR A 17 2.71 -2.01 0.40
CA THR A 17 2.43 -1.10 -0.73
C THR A 17 0.93 -0.89 -0.88
N VAL A 18 0.47 0.34 -0.71
CA VAL A 18 -0.92 0.75 -0.93
C VAL A 18 -1.12 1.05 -2.40
N VAL A 19 -1.84 0.18 -3.08
CA VAL A 19 -2.13 0.29 -4.52
C VAL A 19 -3.45 1.02 -4.73
N THR A 20 -3.48 2.03 -5.60
CA THR A 20 -4.64 2.91 -5.80
C THR A 20 -4.86 3.30 -7.27
N LYS A 21 -6.00 3.93 -7.58
CA LYS A 21 -6.24 4.65 -8.84
C LYS A 21 -6.89 6.01 -8.58
N SER A 22 -6.50 6.68 -7.50
CA SER A 22 -7.06 7.98 -7.10
C SER A 22 -6.85 9.10 -8.13
N ASN A 23 -5.89 8.96 -9.04
CA ASN A 23 -5.75 9.88 -10.18
C ASN A 23 -6.96 9.88 -11.14
N ALA A 24 -7.63 8.73 -11.29
CA ALA A 24 -8.81 8.57 -12.17
C ALA A 24 -10.12 8.40 -11.38
N GLN A 25 -10.11 7.65 -10.28
CA GLN A 25 -11.27 7.41 -9.41
C GLN A 25 -11.23 8.33 -8.18
N ARG A 26 -11.44 9.63 -8.42
CA ARG A 26 -11.20 10.71 -7.45
C ARG A 26 -12.10 10.71 -6.20
N ASN A 27 -13.20 9.96 -6.20
CA ASN A 27 -14.11 9.92 -5.05
C ASN A 27 -13.79 8.71 -4.16
N GLY A 28 -13.89 7.50 -4.69
CA GLY A 28 -13.69 6.27 -3.90
C GLY A 28 -12.24 6.00 -3.51
N MET A 29 -11.30 6.17 -4.45
CA MET A 29 -9.89 5.83 -4.21
C MET A 29 -9.15 6.92 -3.41
N VAL A 30 -9.68 8.14 -3.33
CA VAL A 30 -9.12 9.18 -2.43
C VAL A 30 -9.44 8.83 -0.98
N LEU A 31 -10.68 8.41 -0.67
CA LEU A 31 -11.02 7.91 0.67
C LEU A 31 -10.14 6.71 1.06
N TRP A 32 -9.86 5.80 0.13
CA TRP A 32 -8.92 4.69 0.36
C TRP A 32 -7.53 5.17 0.78
N ASP A 33 -6.99 6.18 0.08
CA ASP A 33 -5.68 6.77 0.39
C ASP A 33 -5.68 7.45 1.77
N GLU A 34 -6.74 8.17 2.12
CA GLU A 34 -6.90 8.83 3.42
C GLU A 34 -6.98 7.82 4.56
N VAL A 35 -7.79 6.77 4.40
CA VAL A 35 -7.90 5.69 5.38
C VAL A 35 -6.57 4.96 5.56
N ALA A 36 -5.82 4.73 4.48
CA ALA A 36 -4.47 4.17 4.57
C ALA A 36 -3.54 5.05 5.41
N ALA A 37 -3.54 6.37 5.17
CA ALA A 37 -2.72 7.32 5.91
C ALA A 37 -3.11 7.44 7.39
N ILE A 38 -4.39 7.31 7.72
CA ILE A 38 -4.87 7.31 9.11
C ILE A 38 -4.40 6.04 9.82
N VAL A 39 -4.64 4.87 9.23
CA VAL A 39 -4.30 3.57 9.84
C VAL A 39 -2.78 3.41 9.97
N ALA A 40 -1.99 3.92 9.03
CA ALA A 40 -0.53 3.85 9.09
C ALA A 40 0.08 4.44 10.37
N LYS A 41 -0.59 5.42 11.00
CA LYS A 41 -0.15 6.03 12.26
C LYS A 41 -0.10 5.04 13.43
N ASP A 42 -0.92 3.99 13.37
CA ASP A 42 -0.97 2.94 14.40
C ASP A 42 0.15 1.89 14.23
N PHE A 43 0.86 1.90 13.10
CA PHE A 43 1.88 0.89 12.73
C PHE A 43 3.20 1.56 12.32
N PRO A 44 3.87 2.30 13.23
CA PRO A 44 5.06 3.09 12.89
C PRO A 44 6.27 2.26 12.46
N ASP A 45 6.25 0.94 12.72
CA ASP A 45 7.30 0.00 12.34
C ASP A 45 7.07 -0.67 10.97
N VAL A 46 5.93 -0.39 10.31
CA VAL A 46 5.63 -0.85 8.95
C VAL A 46 6.03 0.25 7.96
N THR A 47 6.91 -0.09 7.02
CA THR A 47 7.25 0.78 5.89
C THR A 47 6.07 0.79 4.91
N VAL A 48 5.56 1.98 4.61
CA VAL A 48 4.44 2.17 3.67
C VAL A 48 4.94 2.78 2.37
N ASP A 49 4.66 2.09 1.27
CA ASP A 49 4.82 2.60 -0.10
C ASP A 49 3.43 2.84 -0.70
N LYS A 50 3.32 3.73 -1.70
CA LYS A 50 2.07 4.02 -2.41
C LYS A 50 2.32 4.04 -3.91
N MET A 51 1.51 3.29 -4.66
CA MET A 51 1.67 3.18 -6.11
C MET A 51 0.33 3.13 -6.84
N LEU A 52 0.28 3.65 -8.06
CA LEU A 52 -0.88 3.48 -8.92
C LEU A 52 -0.95 2.06 -9.49
N VAL A 53 -2.15 1.50 -9.65
CA VAL A 53 -2.33 0.10 -10.05
C VAL A 53 -1.66 -0.27 -11.39
N ASP A 54 -1.58 0.66 -12.35
CA ASP A 54 -0.89 0.47 -13.63
C ASP A 54 0.64 0.45 -13.50
N ALA A 55 1.19 1.29 -12.63
CA ALA A 55 2.61 1.21 -12.28
C ALA A 55 2.91 -0.07 -11.48
N MET A 56 1.98 -0.49 -10.62
CA MET A 56 2.11 -1.69 -9.81
C MET A 56 2.17 -2.95 -10.66
N THR A 57 1.29 -3.12 -11.66
CA THR A 57 1.33 -4.29 -12.54
C THR A 57 2.65 -4.39 -13.29
N THR A 58 3.22 -3.25 -13.70
CA THR A 58 4.56 -3.19 -14.31
C THR A 58 5.64 -3.64 -13.32
N ARG A 59 5.59 -3.18 -12.07
CA ARG A 59 6.54 -3.57 -11.02
C ARG A 59 6.46 -5.06 -10.67
N MET A 60 5.26 -5.63 -10.63
CA MET A 60 5.06 -7.07 -10.39
C MET A 60 5.74 -7.94 -11.45
N VAL A 61 5.80 -7.47 -12.71
CA VAL A 61 6.44 -8.22 -13.80
C VAL A 61 7.95 -7.97 -13.83
N LEU A 62 8.36 -6.71 -13.75
CA LEU A 62 9.77 -6.35 -13.98
C LEU A 62 10.65 -6.49 -12.74
N LYS A 63 10.09 -6.31 -11.53
CA LYS A 63 10.83 -6.27 -10.26
C LYS A 63 10.01 -6.85 -9.09
N PRO A 64 9.47 -8.08 -9.19
CA PRO A 64 8.61 -8.68 -8.15
C PRO A 64 9.28 -8.74 -6.77
N GLU A 65 10.59 -8.93 -6.70
CA GLU A 65 11.37 -9.02 -5.46
C GLU A 65 11.35 -7.73 -4.62
N THR A 66 11.00 -6.61 -5.24
CA THR A 66 10.85 -5.33 -4.55
C THR A 66 9.55 -5.22 -3.73
N LEU A 67 8.66 -6.21 -3.83
CA LEU A 67 7.41 -6.34 -3.08
C LEU A 67 7.58 -7.33 -1.92
N ASP A 68 6.82 -7.15 -0.83
CA ASP A 68 6.85 -8.04 0.34
C ASP A 68 6.07 -9.34 0.10
#